data_AF-A0A3D2W5Z8-F1
#
_entry.id   AF-A0A3D2W5Z8-F1
#
_cell.length_a   1.000
_cell.length_b   1.000
_cell.length_c   1.000
_cell.angle_alpha   90.00
_cell.angle_beta   90.00
_cell.angle_gamma   90.00
#
_symmetry.space_group_name_H-M   'P 1'
#
loop_
_entity.id
_entity.type
_entity.pdbx_description
1 polymer ?
#
loop_
_entity_poly.entity_id
_entity_poly.type
_entity_poly.pdbx_seq_one_letter_code
_entity_poly.pdbx_strand_id
1 'polypeptide(L)'
;MKQTNILLACAAGMSTSFIVSRMMESAMDSEEVGRIWAVPADDIEYESDYDIILLGPQISTIADVIRKKVDPEIPVIVIPQDLYGKCDGEAILRLALEKSGEKQVEAEPEEEREPEPQKEPKHPHLSSFSEILRNSFRMIMPLVFLGSVLSLLNGLPITAYQQFIETAGIKNYLTFPARFIYGYFSVYLAFAAGYQTARIGGARRKAAGAGLFTILVYFLICPWDSYQAWTDQNGVFAAILCGLFVGKLFSYAEKKNWCIPISSLPQNLLDTYNQCIPGAAALITALIIHVVFTLTPYGDFQNAVTVLLRAPLTVLGANLFGQIALSLASGILWFFGIHGGNVVMPIYTLLFTNLQMENLLAFQNGLPLPHRIIGYTLSIGNGSLPLVLCMLIFARSRSNRTISKTALIPSLFGVDEPAYYGYPMIMNPVFLVPWVLGTSLIPSIGTYLLQILGLLPNHSGVLTQFVPPFVTNFTVYGWAGVFWGFVLLAVMVMINYPFVKLYDRKLQKEEQEES
;
A
#
# COMPACT_ATOMS: atom_id res chain seq x y z
N MET A 1 41.39 -24.59 18.33
CA MET A 1 40.02 -24.90 18.80
C MET A 1 39.07 -24.68 17.63
N LYS A 2 37.96 -25.42 17.53
CA LYS A 2 36.96 -25.17 16.48
C LYS A 2 36.23 -23.87 16.85
N GLN A 3 36.23 -22.90 15.95
CA GLN A 3 35.48 -21.64 16.15
C GLN A 3 33.99 -21.88 15.87
N THR A 4 33.12 -21.27 16.66
CA THR A 4 31.66 -21.41 16.55
C THR A 4 31.09 -20.28 15.70
N ASN A 5 30.47 -20.62 14.58
CA ASN A 5 29.72 -19.70 13.72
C ASN A 5 28.26 -19.60 14.20
N ILE A 6 27.78 -18.38 14.47
CA ILE A 6 26.48 -18.10 15.10
C ILE A 6 25.59 -17.29 14.14
N LEU A 7 24.47 -17.88 13.72
CA LEU A 7 23.44 -17.20 12.93
C LEU A 7 22.31 -16.69 13.83
N LEU A 8 21.96 -15.40 13.74
CA LEU A 8 20.77 -14.84 14.37
C LEU A 8 19.67 -14.64 13.32
N ALA A 9 18.44 -15.07 13.62
CA ALA A 9 17.28 -14.81 12.76
C ALA A 9 16.16 -14.09 13.52
N CYS A 10 15.49 -13.14 12.87
CA CYS A 10 14.29 -12.48 13.42
C CYS A 10 13.31 -12.07 12.31
N ALA A 11 12.14 -11.51 12.67
CA ALA A 11 11.08 -11.19 11.71
C ALA A 11 11.46 -10.14 10.65
N ALA A 12 12.43 -9.25 10.90
CA ALA A 12 12.76 -8.14 10.00
C ALA A 12 14.27 -7.85 9.85
N GLY A 13 15.15 -8.67 10.43
CA GLY A 13 16.61 -8.51 10.41
C GLY A 13 17.19 -7.33 11.21
N MET A 14 16.43 -6.24 11.43
CA MET A 14 16.94 -4.98 12.02
C MET A 14 17.27 -5.04 13.52
N SER A 15 16.41 -5.62 14.37
CA SER A 15 16.64 -5.70 15.82
C SER A 15 17.80 -6.62 16.19
N THR A 16 18.07 -7.62 15.35
CA THR A 16 19.19 -8.55 15.48
C THR A 16 20.52 -7.94 15.10
N SER A 17 20.60 -6.94 14.21
CA SER A 17 21.87 -6.25 13.92
C SER A 17 22.46 -5.57 15.15
N PHE A 18 21.63 -5.03 16.04
CA PHE A 18 22.08 -4.41 17.28
C PHE A 18 22.58 -5.45 18.30
N ILE A 19 21.88 -6.58 18.43
CA ILE A 19 22.30 -7.71 19.27
C ILE A 19 23.60 -8.31 18.74
N VAL A 20 23.75 -8.47 17.42
CA VAL A 20 24.99 -8.94 16.78
C VAL A 20 26.15 -8.02 17.12
N SER A 21 25.98 -6.68 17.05
CA SER A 21 27.04 -5.75 17.44
C SER A 21 27.46 -5.93 18.91
N ARG A 22 26.51 -6.16 19.82
CA ARG A 22 26.81 -6.40 21.24
C ARG A 22 27.48 -7.76 21.48
N MET A 23 27.04 -8.81 20.79
CA MET A 23 27.69 -10.12 20.85
C MET A 23 29.13 -10.06 20.29
N MET A 24 29.35 -9.31 19.21
CA MET A 24 30.70 -9.09 18.67
C MET A 24 31.61 -8.34 19.64
N GLU A 25 31.08 -7.32 20.34
CA GLU A 25 31.80 -6.60 21.40
C GLU A 25 32.22 -7.55 22.54
N SER A 26 31.32 -8.44 22.97
CA SER A 26 31.62 -9.47 23.97
C SER A 26 32.54 -10.59 23.47
N ALA A 27 32.65 -10.78 22.15
CA ALA A 27 33.47 -11.82 21.53
C ALA A 27 34.90 -11.36 21.18
N MET A 28 35.25 -10.08 21.38
CA MET A 28 36.51 -9.47 20.89
C MET A 28 37.78 -10.22 21.35
N ASP A 29 37.76 -10.79 22.56
CA ASP A 29 38.90 -11.50 23.15
C ASP A 29 38.72 -13.04 23.15
N SER A 30 37.68 -13.56 22.48
CA SER A 30 37.38 -14.99 22.46
C SER A 30 38.00 -15.69 21.24
N GLU A 31 38.82 -16.71 21.46
CA GLU A 31 39.32 -17.58 20.39
C GLU A 31 38.31 -18.65 19.94
N GLU A 32 37.16 -18.75 20.62
CA GLU A 32 36.12 -19.76 20.41
C GLU A 32 35.03 -19.32 19.44
N VAL A 33 34.97 -18.03 19.11
CA VAL A 33 33.91 -17.45 18.27
C VAL A 33 34.43 -17.21 16.86
N GLY A 34 33.70 -17.72 15.87
CA GLY A 34 33.94 -17.47 14.46
C GLY A 34 33.14 -16.27 13.98
N ARG A 35 32.20 -16.52 13.07
CA ARG A 35 31.35 -15.49 12.48
C ARG A 35 30.03 -15.35 13.24
N ILE A 36 29.62 -14.11 13.56
CA ILE A 36 28.28 -13.79 14.05
C ILE A 36 27.56 -12.92 13.00
N TRP A 37 26.35 -13.26 12.59
CA TRP A 37 25.57 -12.40 11.68
C TRP A 37 24.07 -12.57 11.84
N ALA A 38 23.30 -11.65 11.28
CA ALA A 38 21.84 -11.64 11.36
C ALA A 38 21.18 -11.69 9.98
N VAL A 39 20.06 -12.41 9.88
CA VAL A 39 19.19 -12.46 8.70
C VAL A 39 17.70 -12.38 9.11
N PRO A 40 16.81 -11.93 8.22
CA PRO A 40 15.38 -12.21 8.35
C PRO A 40 15.11 -13.72 8.37
N ALA A 41 14.06 -14.17 9.07
CA ALA A 41 13.69 -15.59 9.13
C ALA A 41 13.45 -16.21 7.73
N ASP A 42 12.90 -15.43 6.81
CA ASP A 42 12.63 -15.83 5.43
C ASP A 42 13.91 -15.99 4.57
N ASP A 43 15.04 -15.48 5.07
CA ASP A 43 16.34 -15.44 4.39
C ASP A 43 17.37 -16.40 5.03
N ILE A 44 16.93 -17.32 5.91
CA ILE A 44 17.80 -18.39 6.43
C ILE A 44 18.16 -19.33 5.28
N GLU A 45 19.46 -19.39 4.95
CA GLU A 45 20.02 -20.36 4.02
C GLU A 45 20.33 -21.66 4.78
N TYR A 46 19.58 -22.73 4.52
CA TYR A 46 19.68 -24.00 5.28
C TYR A 46 20.97 -24.79 5.03
N GLU A 47 21.69 -24.47 3.95
CA GLU A 47 22.99 -25.04 3.57
C GLU A 47 24.10 -23.98 3.72
N SER A 48 24.28 -23.45 4.93
CA SER A 48 25.27 -22.39 5.23
C SER A 48 26.19 -22.79 6.39
N ASP A 49 27.34 -22.13 6.48
CA ASP A 49 28.41 -22.42 7.43
C ASP A 49 28.14 -21.78 8.81
N TYR A 50 27.13 -22.30 9.52
CA TYR A 50 26.84 -21.98 10.92
C TYR A 50 26.86 -23.24 11.79
N ASP A 51 27.28 -23.10 13.05
CA ASP A 51 27.26 -24.18 14.04
C ASP A 51 26.05 -24.09 14.98
N ILE A 52 25.38 -22.92 15.04
CA ILE A 52 24.17 -22.72 15.84
C ILE A 52 23.29 -21.61 15.26
N ILE A 53 21.97 -21.79 15.36
CA ILE A 53 20.97 -20.78 14.99
C ILE A 53 20.27 -20.26 16.25
N LEU A 54 20.30 -18.95 16.45
CA LEU A 54 19.56 -18.24 17.48
C LEU A 54 18.35 -17.52 16.86
N LEU A 55 17.16 -17.83 17.35
CA LEU A 55 15.91 -17.24 16.89
C LEU A 55 15.42 -16.16 17.87
N GLY A 56 15.03 -15.00 17.35
CA GLY A 56 14.33 -14.00 18.14
C GLY A 56 13.00 -14.56 18.70
N PRO A 57 12.56 -14.14 19.90
CA PRO A 57 11.35 -14.69 20.52
C PRO A 57 10.09 -14.46 19.69
N GLN A 58 10.08 -13.43 18.81
CA GLN A 58 8.96 -13.12 17.92
C GLN A 58 8.72 -14.17 16.83
N ILE A 59 9.72 -14.99 16.52
CA ILE A 59 9.64 -16.06 15.50
C ILE A 59 9.73 -17.45 16.13
N SER A 60 9.44 -17.56 17.44
CA SER A 60 9.47 -18.84 18.16
C SER A 60 8.50 -19.88 17.61
N THR A 61 7.38 -19.44 17.02
CA THR A 61 6.36 -20.32 16.42
C THR A 61 6.88 -21.11 15.22
N ILE A 62 7.83 -20.57 14.46
CA ILE A 62 8.43 -21.25 13.30
C ILE A 62 9.71 -22.03 13.64
N ALA A 63 10.10 -22.09 14.93
CA ALA A 63 11.33 -22.77 15.35
C ALA A 63 11.35 -24.25 14.95
N ASP A 64 10.22 -24.94 15.08
CA ASP A 64 10.12 -26.36 14.72
C ASP A 64 10.18 -26.60 13.20
N VAL A 65 9.66 -25.65 12.42
CA VAL A 65 9.79 -25.68 10.95
C VAL A 65 11.25 -25.50 10.54
N ILE A 66 11.99 -24.63 11.22
CA ILE A 66 13.41 -24.40 10.98
C ILE A 66 14.21 -25.64 11.39
N ARG A 67 13.97 -26.21 12.58
CA ARG A 67 14.62 -27.45 13.06
C ARG A 67 14.52 -28.59 12.05
N LYS A 68 13.34 -28.78 11.45
CA LYS A 68 13.11 -29.83 10.43
C LYS A 68 13.88 -29.61 9.11
N LYS A 69 14.34 -28.40 8.83
CA LYS A 69 15.02 -28.04 7.57
C LYS A 69 16.53 -27.88 7.72
N VAL A 70 17.01 -27.71 8.96
CA VAL A 70 18.43 -27.55 9.31
C VAL A 70 19.01 -28.92 9.64
N ASP A 71 20.31 -29.11 9.43
CA ASP A 71 21.02 -30.32 9.85
C ASP A 71 20.70 -30.64 11.34
N PRO A 72 20.29 -31.89 11.68
CA PRO A 72 20.01 -32.30 13.06
C PRO A 72 21.18 -32.09 14.04
N GLU A 73 22.41 -32.01 13.54
CA GLU A 73 23.60 -31.72 14.35
C GLU A 73 23.72 -30.24 14.72
N ILE A 74 22.94 -29.34 14.09
CA ILE A 74 22.97 -27.90 14.35
C ILE A 74 21.82 -27.51 15.30
N PRO A 75 22.11 -27.03 16.51
CA PRO A 75 21.09 -26.58 17.46
C PRO A 75 20.37 -25.31 16.97
N VAL A 76 19.04 -25.29 17.18
CA VAL A 76 18.17 -24.14 16.93
C VAL A 76 17.52 -23.69 18.24
N ILE A 77 17.96 -22.55 18.77
CA ILE A 77 17.62 -22.04 20.09
C ILE A 77 16.82 -20.75 19.98
N VAL A 78 15.70 -20.67 20.70
CA VAL A 78 14.94 -19.41 20.84
C VAL A 78 15.55 -18.60 21.97
N ILE A 79 15.93 -17.34 21.68
CA ILE A 79 16.51 -16.44 22.68
C ILE A 79 15.43 -16.09 23.72
N PRO A 80 15.71 -16.24 25.03
CA PRO A 80 14.82 -15.80 26.09
C PRO A 80 14.41 -14.34 25.96
N GLN A 81 13.14 -14.03 26.20
CA GLN A 81 12.56 -12.71 25.95
C GLN A 81 13.20 -11.61 26.80
N ASP A 82 13.66 -11.94 28.00
CA ASP A 82 14.35 -11.02 28.91
C ASP A 82 15.74 -10.64 28.40
N LEU A 83 16.52 -11.62 27.89
CA LEU A 83 17.83 -11.39 27.28
C LEU A 83 17.70 -10.60 25.98
N TYR A 84 16.73 -10.98 25.14
CA TYR A 84 16.44 -10.30 23.88
C TYR A 84 15.99 -8.85 24.13
N GLY A 85 15.10 -8.62 25.09
CA GLY A 85 14.58 -7.29 25.41
C GLY A 85 15.64 -6.34 25.97
N LYS A 86 16.62 -6.86 26.72
CA LYS A 86 17.74 -6.06 27.25
C LYS A 86 18.90 -5.90 26.27
N CYS A 87 18.86 -6.59 25.13
CA CYS A 87 19.97 -6.66 24.17
C CYS A 87 21.29 -7.09 24.84
N ASP A 88 21.22 -8.08 25.74
CA ASP A 88 22.35 -8.56 26.52
C ASP A 88 23.25 -9.48 25.67
N GLY A 89 24.16 -8.87 24.91
CA GLY A 89 25.02 -9.58 23.96
C GLY A 89 25.95 -10.59 24.63
N GLU A 90 26.40 -10.34 25.86
CA GLU A 90 27.28 -11.25 26.61
C GLU A 90 26.52 -12.52 27.03
N ALA A 91 25.33 -12.37 27.61
CA ALA A 91 24.51 -13.49 28.02
C ALA A 91 24.04 -14.33 26.81
N ILE A 92 23.68 -13.68 25.71
CA ILE A 92 23.26 -14.36 24.47
C ILE A 92 24.44 -15.09 23.81
N LEU A 93 25.64 -14.51 23.81
CA LEU A 93 26.85 -15.16 23.32
C LEU A 93 27.19 -16.40 24.14
N ARG A 94 27.14 -16.28 25.47
CA ARG A 94 27.36 -17.42 26.38
C ARG A 94 26.35 -18.54 26.14
N LEU A 95 25.07 -18.19 25.96
CA LEU A 95 24.02 -19.15 25.60
C LEU A 95 24.35 -19.87 24.29
N ALA A 96 24.84 -19.16 23.28
CA ALA A 96 25.21 -19.76 22.01
C ALA A 96 26.39 -20.73 22.14
N LEU A 97 27.44 -20.35 22.86
CA LEU A 97 28.63 -21.18 23.07
C LEU A 97 28.34 -22.41 23.93
N GLU A 98 27.46 -22.29 24.93
CA GLU A 98 27.02 -23.44 25.74
C GLU A 98 26.21 -24.44 24.92
N LYS A 99 25.37 -23.93 24.01
CA LYS A 99 24.44 -24.75 23.22
C LYS A 99 25.01 -25.26 21.90
N SER A 100 26.09 -24.70 21.37
CA SER A 100 26.67 -25.10 20.07
C SER A 100 27.20 -26.55 20.02
N GLY A 101 27.33 -27.22 21.16
CA GLY A 101 27.70 -28.64 21.27
C GLY A 101 26.53 -29.61 21.55
N GLU A 102 25.30 -29.12 21.71
CA GLU A 102 24.13 -29.95 21.98
C GLU A 102 23.44 -30.39 20.69
N LYS A 103 23.22 -31.70 20.51
CA LYS A 103 22.39 -32.23 19.42
C LYS A 103 20.92 -31.91 19.67
N GLN A 104 20.15 -31.70 18.59
CA GLN A 104 18.70 -31.47 18.72
C GLN A 104 18.03 -32.64 19.47
N VAL A 105 17.21 -32.33 20.48
CA VAL A 105 16.36 -33.33 21.16
C VAL A 105 15.21 -33.66 20.23
N GLU A 106 15.09 -34.92 19.82
CA GLU A 106 13.96 -35.41 19.01
C GLU A 106 12.63 -35.06 19.70
N ALA A 107 11.80 -34.25 19.04
CA ALA A 107 10.41 -34.08 19.43
C ALA A 107 9.67 -35.41 19.22
N GLU A 108 8.84 -35.82 20.18
CA GLU A 108 7.99 -37.00 20.07
C GLU A 108 7.20 -36.97 18.74
N PRO A 109 7.06 -38.12 18.04
CA PRO A 109 6.42 -38.13 16.74
C PRO A 109 4.92 -37.87 16.90
N GLU A 110 4.48 -36.68 16.51
CA GLU A 110 3.07 -36.45 16.14
C GLU A 110 2.72 -37.37 14.97
N GLU A 111 1.60 -38.10 15.10
CA GLU A 111 1.05 -38.96 14.05
C GLU A 111 1.15 -38.30 12.68
N GLU A 112 1.87 -38.95 11.75
CA GLU A 112 1.98 -38.55 10.35
C GLU A 112 0.58 -38.38 9.73
N ARG A 113 0.10 -37.12 9.70
CA ARG A 113 -0.71 -36.70 8.56
C ARG A 113 0.28 -36.39 7.45
N GLU A 114 0.24 -37.19 6.40
CA GLU A 114 0.89 -36.87 5.13
C GLU A 114 0.63 -35.38 4.82
N PRO A 115 1.67 -34.56 4.62
CA PRO A 115 1.46 -33.19 4.17
C PRO A 115 0.75 -33.30 2.83
N GLU A 116 -0.49 -32.78 2.75
CA GLU A 116 -1.17 -32.66 1.47
C GLU A 116 -0.20 -31.96 0.51
N PRO A 117 0.04 -32.51 -0.69
CA PRO A 117 0.94 -31.87 -1.65
C PRO A 117 0.45 -30.44 -1.82
N GLN A 118 1.31 -29.48 -1.49
CA GLN A 118 1.03 -28.06 -1.67
C GLN A 118 0.68 -27.88 -3.14
N LYS A 119 -0.62 -27.75 -3.43
CA LYS A 119 -1.10 -27.53 -4.78
C LYS A 119 -0.59 -26.16 -5.18
N GLU A 120 0.35 -26.13 -6.11
CA GLU A 120 0.71 -24.89 -6.80
C GLU A 120 -0.59 -24.15 -7.17
N PRO A 121 -0.68 -22.84 -6.91
CA PRO A 121 -1.90 -22.09 -7.17
C PRO A 121 -2.30 -22.31 -8.63
N LYS A 122 -3.53 -22.78 -8.85
CA LYS A 122 -4.10 -23.18 -10.16
C LYS A 122 -3.96 -22.12 -11.28
N HIS A 123 -3.57 -20.89 -10.93
CA HIS A 123 -3.23 -19.81 -11.85
C HIS A 123 -2.01 -19.00 -11.32
N PRO A 124 -0.76 -19.44 -11.56
CA PRO A 124 0.43 -18.81 -10.98
C PRO A 124 0.59 -17.34 -11.40
N HIS A 125 0.07 -16.93 -12.56
CA HIS A 125 0.23 -15.56 -13.06
C HIS A 125 -0.73 -14.53 -12.42
N LEU A 126 -1.91 -14.96 -11.94
CA LEU A 126 -2.93 -14.07 -11.35
C LEU A 126 -2.72 -13.90 -9.84
N SER A 127 -2.24 -14.94 -9.14
CA SER A 127 -1.87 -14.86 -7.73
C SER A 127 -0.70 -13.90 -7.53
N SER A 128 0.35 -14.00 -8.35
CA SER A 128 1.55 -13.15 -8.23
C SER A 128 1.27 -11.66 -8.42
N PHE A 129 0.37 -11.27 -9.33
CA PHE A 129 0.10 -9.85 -9.56
C PHE A 129 -0.56 -9.16 -8.36
N SER A 130 -1.64 -9.76 -7.84
CA SER A 130 -2.34 -9.25 -6.66
C SER A 130 -1.44 -9.24 -5.41
N GLU A 131 -0.53 -10.19 -5.33
CA GLU A 131 0.47 -10.30 -4.26
C GLU A 131 1.55 -9.22 -4.37
N ILE A 132 2.09 -8.96 -5.57
CA ILE A 132 3.02 -7.87 -5.82
C ILE A 132 2.41 -6.55 -5.34
N LEU A 133 1.22 -6.19 -5.81
CA LEU A 133 0.57 -4.94 -5.43
C LEU A 133 0.35 -4.84 -3.92
N ARG A 134 -0.22 -5.90 -3.32
CA ARG A 134 -0.44 -5.95 -1.87
C ARG A 134 0.85 -5.72 -1.10
N ASN A 135 1.93 -6.40 -1.47
CA ASN A 135 3.21 -6.29 -0.78
C ASN A 135 3.86 -4.93 -1.02
N SER A 136 3.72 -4.34 -2.22
CA SER A 136 4.24 -3.01 -2.53
C SER A 136 3.54 -1.92 -1.71
N PHE A 137 2.21 -1.95 -1.63
CA PHE A 137 1.46 -1.00 -0.82
C PHE A 137 1.72 -1.18 0.68
N ARG A 138 1.80 -2.43 1.18
CA ARG A 138 2.20 -2.72 2.57
C ARG A 138 3.56 -2.11 2.91
N MET A 139 4.52 -2.15 1.99
CA MET A 139 5.86 -1.63 2.21
C MET A 139 5.90 -0.11 2.42
N ILE A 140 5.00 0.64 1.77
CA ILE A 140 4.92 2.11 1.87
C ILE A 140 3.83 2.60 2.82
N MET A 141 3.02 1.69 3.38
CA MET A 141 1.87 1.99 4.22
C MET A 141 2.20 2.87 5.46
N PRO A 142 3.33 2.69 6.18
CA PRO A 142 3.67 3.58 7.29
C PRO A 142 3.79 5.04 6.88
N LEU A 143 4.31 5.32 5.67
CA LEU A 143 4.43 6.67 5.14
C LEU A 143 3.04 7.26 4.85
N VAL A 144 2.17 6.49 4.21
CA VAL A 144 0.77 6.89 3.93
C VAL A 144 0.04 7.28 5.22
N PHE A 145 0.13 6.44 6.26
CA PHE A 145 -0.52 6.72 7.53
C PHE A 145 0.01 8.02 8.15
N LEU A 146 1.32 8.21 8.20
CA LEU A 146 1.91 9.44 8.73
C LEU A 146 1.47 10.67 7.93
N GLY A 147 1.46 10.57 6.60
CA GLY A 147 0.95 11.63 5.72
C GLY A 147 -0.51 11.97 6.01
N SER A 148 -1.36 10.95 6.23
CA SER A 148 -2.80 11.16 6.44
C SER A 148 -3.09 11.92 7.72
N VAL A 149 -2.32 11.65 8.78
CA VAL A 149 -2.40 12.39 10.04
C VAL A 149 -1.99 13.84 9.85
N LEU A 150 -0.88 14.09 9.14
CA LEU A 150 -0.40 15.45 8.88
C LEU A 150 -1.37 16.26 8.01
N SER A 151 -1.89 15.65 6.95
CA SER A 151 -2.90 16.28 6.08
C SER A 151 -4.19 16.57 6.84
N LEU A 152 -4.65 15.64 7.68
CA LEU A 152 -5.82 15.85 8.51
C LEU A 152 -5.60 17.03 9.47
N LEU A 153 -4.50 17.03 10.23
CA LEU A 153 -4.16 18.13 11.14
C LEU A 153 -4.09 19.46 10.38
N ASN A 154 -3.44 19.51 9.23
CA ASN A 154 -3.37 20.72 8.42
C ASN A 154 -4.74 21.19 7.88
N GLY A 155 -5.62 20.24 7.55
CA GLY A 155 -6.89 20.48 6.85
C GLY A 155 -8.12 20.66 7.74
N LEU A 156 -8.01 20.54 9.07
CA LEU A 156 -9.16 20.65 9.98
C LEU A 156 -9.89 22.00 9.79
N PRO A 157 -11.16 22.03 9.38
CA PRO A 157 -11.87 23.26 9.02
C PRO A 157 -12.50 23.94 10.24
N ILE A 158 -11.71 24.13 11.29
CA ILE A 158 -12.10 24.86 12.51
C ILE A 158 -11.42 26.22 12.46
N THR A 159 -12.19 27.30 12.31
CA THR A 159 -11.65 28.66 12.12
C THR A 159 -10.61 29.05 13.16
N ALA A 160 -10.90 28.83 14.45
CA ALA A 160 -9.98 29.15 15.54
C ALA A 160 -8.67 28.33 15.46
N TYR A 161 -8.76 27.07 15.05
CA TYR A 161 -7.60 26.20 14.87
C TYR A 161 -6.76 26.62 13.66
N GLN A 162 -7.39 26.91 12.52
CA GLN A 162 -6.70 27.39 11.31
C GLN A 162 -5.96 28.69 11.58
N GLN A 163 -6.61 29.65 12.24
CA GLN A 163 -5.98 30.90 12.64
C GLN A 163 -4.80 30.68 13.61
N PHE A 164 -4.95 29.76 14.58
CA PHE A 164 -3.89 29.40 15.50
C PHE A 164 -2.67 28.80 14.78
N ILE A 165 -2.85 27.78 13.92
CA ILE A 165 -1.72 27.14 13.24
C ILE A 165 -1.04 28.05 12.22
N GLU A 166 -1.76 29.00 11.64
CA GLU A 166 -1.21 30.03 10.76
C GLU A 166 -0.37 31.04 11.55
N THR A 167 -0.96 31.63 12.60
CA THR A 167 -0.29 32.67 13.40
C THR A 167 0.92 32.13 14.14
N ALA A 168 0.87 30.88 14.61
CA ALA A 168 1.98 30.22 15.28
C ALA A 168 3.05 29.67 14.31
N GLY A 169 2.85 29.77 12.99
CA GLY A 169 3.76 29.21 11.97
C GLY A 169 3.75 27.67 11.88
N ILE A 170 2.92 26.99 12.68
CA ILE A 170 2.80 25.52 12.75
C ILE A 170 2.38 24.93 11.40
N LYS A 171 1.54 25.63 10.63
CA LYS A 171 1.03 25.17 9.34
C LYS A 171 2.13 24.77 8.35
N ASN A 172 3.26 25.50 8.34
CA ASN A 172 4.41 25.16 7.51
C ASN A 172 5.08 23.84 7.94
N TYR A 173 5.16 23.59 9.25
CA TYR A 173 5.73 22.36 9.80
C TYR A 173 4.82 21.13 9.64
N LEU A 174 3.50 21.33 9.49
CA LEU A 174 2.58 20.25 9.12
C LEU A 174 2.65 19.92 7.62
N THR A 175 2.73 20.95 6.78
CA THR A 175 2.72 20.78 5.31
C THR A 175 4.05 20.30 4.75
N PHE A 176 5.18 20.74 5.30
CA PHE A 176 6.51 20.40 4.80
C PHE A 176 6.77 18.88 4.74
N PRO A 177 6.62 18.09 5.83
CA PRO A 177 6.80 16.63 5.76
C PRO A 177 5.75 15.95 4.86
N ALA A 178 4.51 16.45 4.87
CA ALA A 178 3.44 15.90 4.01
C ALA A 178 3.77 16.05 2.52
N ARG A 179 4.50 17.12 2.11
CA ARG A 179 4.98 17.29 0.73
C ARG A 179 5.95 16.20 0.31
N PHE A 180 6.83 15.72 1.19
CA PHE A 180 7.72 14.63 0.84
C PHE A 180 7.00 13.28 0.83
N ILE A 181 6.12 13.05 1.79
CA ILE A 181 5.36 11.80 1.89
C ILE A 181 4.43 11.63 0.67
N TYR A 182 3.58 12.62 0.41
CA TYR A 182 2.60 12.52 -0.69
C TYR A 182 3.16 12.96 -2.03
N GLY A 183 4.05 13.96 -2.04
CA GLY A 183 4.65 14.46 -3.27
C GLY A 183 5.65 13.51 -3.91
N TYR A 184 6.11 12.46 -3.21
CA TYR A 184 6.97 11.41 -3.76
C TYR A 184 6.33 10.01 -3.67
N PHE A 185 5.01 9.94 -3.47
CA PHE A 185 4.29 8.68 -3.30
C PHE A 185 4.54 7.67 -4.43
N SER A 186 4.49 8.12 -5.70
CA SER A 186 4.75 7.25 -6.84
C SER A 186 6.20 6.77 -6.93
N VAL A 187 7.14 7.55 -6.42
CA VAL A 187 8.56 7.17 -6.39
C VAL A 187 8.78 6.04 -5.38
N TYR A 188 8.20 6.16 -4.19
CA TYR A 188 8.23 5.09 -3.18
C TYR A 188 7.54 3.82 -3.71
N LEU A 189 6.39 3.99 -4.39
CA LEU A 189 5.68 2.86 -4.97
C LEU A 189 6.42 2.24 -6.15
N ALA A 190 7.11 3.01 -6.99
CA ALA A 190 7.94 2.50 -8.08
C ALA A 190 9.03 1.57 -7.53
N PHE A 191 9.75 2.01 -6.50
CA PHE A 191 10.71 1.17 -5.80
C PHE A 191 10.05 -0.10 -5.26
N ALA A 192 8.93 0.04 -4.53
CA ALA A 192 8.21 -1.07 -3.93
C ALA A 192 7.69 -2.09 -4.95
N ALA A 193 7.18 -1.64 -6.10
CA ALA A 193 6.68 -2.49 -7.16
C ALA A 193 7.83 -3.25 -7.84
N GLY A 194 8.94 -2.58 -8.16
CA GLY A 194 10.13 -3.21 -8.71
C GLY A 194 10.72 -4.27 -7.78
N TYR A 195 10.90 -3.88 -6.51
CA TYR A 195 11.43 -4.75 -5.46
C TYR A 195 10.57 -6.02 -5.29
N GLN A 196 9.26 -5.85 -5.09
CA GLN A 196 8.37 -6.98 -4.83
C GLN A 196 8.23 -7.88 -6.06
N THR A 197 8.17 -7.32 -7.26
CA THR A 197 8.12 -8.10 -8.50
C THR A 197 9.37 -8.96 -8.67
N ALA A 198 10.57 -8.39 -8.46
CA ALA A 198 11.82 -9.15 -8.54
C ALA A 198 11.93 -10.22 -7.45
N ARG A 199 11.56 -9.88 -6.21
CA ARG A 199 11.59 -10.81 -5.06
C ARG A 199 10.67 -12.01 -5.29
N ILE A 200 9.41 -11.78 -5.67
CA ILE A 200 8.41 -12.83 -5.95
C ILE A 200 8.81 -13.62 -7.21
N GLY A 201 9.43 -12.98 -8.18
CA GLY A 201 9.88 -13.63 -9.41
C GLY A 201 11.17 -14.46 -9.29
N GLY A 202 11.78 -14.51 -8.10
CA GLY A 202 12.95 -15.35 -7.78
C GLY A 202 14.29 -14.61 -7.71
N ALA A 203 14.35 -13.34 -8.08
CA ALA A 203 15.57 -12.52 -8.05
C ALA A 203 15.79 -11.84 -6.68
N ARG A 204 15.72 -12.60 -5.58
CA ARG A 204 15.68 -12.07 -4.20
C ARG A 204 16.88 -11.17 -3.86
N ARG A 205 18.12 -11.64 -4.10
CA ARG A 205 19.37 -10.89 -3.83
C ARG A 205 19.49 -9.59 -4.62
N LYS A 206 18.80 -9.50 -5.76
CA LYS A 206 18.85 -8.37 -6.71
C LYS A 206 17.59 -7.49 -6.62
N ALA A 207 16.67 -7.78 -5.70
CA ALA A 207 15.39 -7.10 -5.60
C ALA A 207 15.54 -5.60 -5.27
N ALA A 208 16.48 -5.25 -4.38
CA ALA A 208 16.79 -3.85 -4.06
C ALA A 208 17.25 -3.07 -5.32
N GLY A 209 18.11 -3.69 -6.13
CA GLY A 209 18.52 -3.14 -7.41
C GLY A 209 17.36 -2.96 -8.39
N ALA A 210 16.49 -3.97 -8.52
CA ALA A 210 15.29 -3.86 -9.34
C ALA A 210 14.42 -2.67 -8.92
N GLY A 211 14.26 -2.43 -7.62
CA GLY A 211 13.57 -1.26 -7.08
C GLY A 211 14.23 0.05 -7.51
N LEU A 212 15.56 0.18 -7.36
CA LEU A 212 16.30 1.38 -7.77
C LEU A 212 16.23 1.64 -9.28
N PHE A 213 16.40 0.61 -10.11
CA PHE A 213 16.23 0.72 -11.56
C PHE A 213 14.80 1.08 -11.96
N THR A 214 13.80 0.66 -11.17
CA THR A 214 12.42 1.05 -11.41
C THR A 214 12.22 2.55 -11.22
N ILE A 215 12.80 3.16 -10.18
CA ILE A 215 12.77 4.62 -9.99
C ILE A 215 13.37 5.33 -11.21
N LEU A 216 14.53 4.85 -11.69
CA LEU A 216 15.19 5.45 -12.85
C LEU A 216 14.32 5.36 -14.12
N VAL A 217 13.80 4.16 -14.41
CA VAL A 217 12.90 3.92 -15.55
C VAL A 217 11.63 4.76 -15.45
N TYR A 218 11.08 4.91 -14.24
CA TYR A 218 9.93 5.75 -13.97
C TYR A 218 10.18 7.21 -14.35
N PHE A 219 11.30 7.79 -13.91
CA PHE A 219 11.63 9.17 -14.26
C PHE A 219 11.92 9.37 -15.75
N LEU A 220 12.49 8.37 -16.44
CA LEU A 220 12.76 8.45 -17.88
C LEU A 220 11.47 8.55 -18.72
N ILE A 221 10.36 7.97 -18.25
CA ILE A 221 9.07 8.07 -18.94
C ILE A 221 8.26 9.30 -18.50
N CYS A 222 8.73 10.06 -17.49
CA CYS A 222 8.12 11.30 -17.07
C CYS A 222 8.63 12.49 -17.91
N PRO A 223 7.81 13.53 -18.09
CA PRO A 223 8.24 14.77 -18.72
C PRO A 223 9.28 15.48 -17.85
N TRP A 224 10.42 15.88 -18.43
CA TRP A 224 11.53 16.48 -17.66
C TRP A 224 11.15 17.80 -16.99
N ASP A 225 10.46 18.70 -17.70
CA ASP A 225 10.12 20.02 -17.17
C ASP A 225 8.99 20.00 -16.12
N SER A 226 8.30 18.87 -15.99
CA SER A 226 7.13 18.72 -15.11
C SER A 226 7.11 17.40 -14.34
N TYR A 227 8.27 16.75 -14.13
CA TYR A 227 8.33 15.44 -13.48
C TYR A 227 7.76 15.48 -12.05
N GLN A 228 7.86 16.62 -11.36
CA GLN A 228 7.35 16.79 -10.00
C GLN A 228 5.82 16.63 -9.92
N ALA A 229 5.09 16.92 -11.01
CA ALA A 229 3.64 16.70 -11.07
C ALA A 229 3.27 15.21 -11.10
N TRP A 230 4.26 14.34 -11.33
CA TRP A 230 4.09 12.89 -11.43
C TRP A 230 4.73 12.15 -10.25
N THR A 231 5.54 12.79 -9.42
CA THR A 231 6.11 12.09 -8.25
C THR A 231 5.06 11.79 -7.18
N ASP A 232 3.92 12.47 -7.20
CA ASP A 232 2.79 12.29 -6.30
C ASP A 232 1.84 11.16 -6.74
N GLN A 233 0.60 11.14 -6.25
CA GLN A 233 -0.39 10.11 -6.59
C GLN A 233 -0.77 10.04 -8.09
N ASN A 234 -0.49 11.06 -8.89
CA ASN A 234 -0.75 11.04 -10.34
C ASN A 234 0.10 10.00 -11.08
N GLY A 235 1.29 9.69 -10.54
CA GLY A 235 2.23 8.76 -11.14
C GLY A 235 1.99 7.27 -10.86
N VAL A 236 1.04 6.94 -9.97
CA VAL A 236 0.95 5.61 -9.33
C VAL A 236 0.77 4.50 -10.36
N PHE A 237 -0.08 4.73 -11.36
CA PHE A 237 -0.30 3.79 -12.44
C PHE A 237 1.00 3.47 -13.21
N ALA A 238 1.73 4.50 -13.64
CA ALA A 238 2.99 4.31 -14.35
C ALA A 238 4.06 3.68 -13.45
N ALA A 239 4.13 4.05 -12.16
CA ALA A 239 5.02 3.45 -11.19
C ALA A 239 4.80 1.93 -11.04
N ILE A 240 3.54 1.50 -10.99
CA ILE A 240 3.17 0.07 -10.98
C ILE A 240 3.64 -0.61 -12.27
N LEU A 241 3.36 -0.03 -13.44
CA LEU A 241 3.77 -0.61 -14.74
C LEU A 241 5.29 -0.74 -14.86
N CYS A 242 6.03 0.30 -14.48
CA CYS A 242 7.49 0.27 -14.44
C CYS A 242 7.99 -0.83 -13.51
N GLY A 243 7.43 -0.94 -12.29
CA GLY A 243 7.87 -1.96 -11.33
C GLY A 243 7.61 -3.39 -11.78
N LEU A 244 6.45 -3.63 -12.39
CA LEU A 244 6.15 -4.92 -13.01
C LEU A 244 7.13 -5.24 -14.14
N PHE A 245 7.42 -4.26 -15.01
CA PHE A 245 8.30 -4.45 -16.15
C PHE A 245 9.74 -4.73 -15.70
N VAL A 246 10.32 -3.84 -14.89
CA VAL A 246 11.71 -3.94 -14.43
C VAL A 246 11.89 -5.18 -13.56
N GLY A 247 10.99 -5.43 -12.60
CA GLY A 247 11.10 -6.60 -11.74
C GLY A 247 10.96 -7.92 -12.51
N LYS A 248 10.09 -7.99 -13.54
CA LYS A 248 10.00 -9.17 -14.42
C LYS A 248 11.27 -9.35 -15.23
N LEU A 249 11.88 -8.27 -15.71
CA LEU A 249 13.13 -8.34 -16.46
C LEU A 249 14.29 -8.85 -15.59
N PHE A 250 14.38 -8.38 -14.34
CA PHE A 250 15.34 -8.90 -13.36
C PHE A 250 15.09 -10.38 -13.03
N SER A 251 13.83 -10.76 -12.84
CA SER A 251 13.44 -12.16 -12.61
C SER A 251 13.78 -13.06 -13.80
N TYR A 252 13.62 -12.55 -15.01
CA TYR A 252 13.98 -13.26 -16.24
C TYR A 252 15.49 -13.42 -16.37
N ALA A 253 16.25 -12.36 -16.10
CA ALA A 253 17.71 -12.38 -16.08
C ALA A 253 18.25 -13.40 -15.07
N GLU A 254 17.64 -13.50 -13.89
CA GLU A 254 18.00 -14.51 -12.88
C GLU A 254 17.75 -15.93 -13.42
N LYS A 255 16.55 -16.21 -13.94
CA LYS A 255 16.19 -17.53 -14.48
C LYS A 255 17.04 -17.96 -15.67
N LYS A 256 17.57 -17.00 -16.43
CA LYS A 256 18.45 -17.24 -17.58
C LYS A 256 19.93 -17.15 -17.25
N ASN A 257 20.29 -16.98 -15.98
CA ASN A 257 21.67 -16.82 -15.52
C ASN A 257 22.42 -15.74 -16.33
N TRP A 258 21.77 -14.60 -16.59
CA TRP A 258 22.45 -13.46 -17.19
C TRP A 258 23.53 -12.98 -16.23
N CYS A 259 24.79 -13.26 -16.56
CA CYS A 259 25.93 -12.91 -15.75
C CYS A 259 27.06 -12.31 -16.59
N ILE A 260 27.82 -11.41 -15.96
CA ILE A 260 29.12 -10.98 -16.47
C ILE A 260 30.13 -12.02 -15.96
N PRO A 261 30.87 -12.71 -16.85
CA PRO A 261 31.80 -13.76 -16.46
C PRO A 261 33.04 -13.15 -15.80
N ILE A 262 32.97 -12.93 -14.49
CA ILE A 262 34.09 -12.49 -13.65
C ILE A 262 34.28 -13.53 -12.55
N SER A 263 35.35 -14.31 -12.61
CA SER A 263 35.58 -15.44 -11.70
C SER A 263 36.30 -15.06 -10.40
N SER A 264 36.80 -13.83 -10.28
CA SER A 264 37.67 -13.40 -9.18
C SER A 264 36.98 -12.55 -8.09
N LEU A 265 35.65 -12.37 -8.16
CA LEU A 265 34.93 -11.46 -7.26
C LEU A 265 34.06 -12.20 -6.24
N PRO A 266 33.96 -11.69 -4.99
CA PRO A 266 32.93 -12.11 -4.03
C PRO A 266 31.50 -12.01 -4.59
N GLN A 267 30.60 -12.88 -4.14
CA GLN A 267 29.24 -12.99 -4.68
C GLN A 267 28.44 -11.68 -4.62
N ASN A 268 28.58 -10.88 -3.55
CA ASN A 268 27.89 -9.59 -3.42
C ASN A 268 28.31 -8.57 -4.51
N LEU A 269 29.58 -8.60 -4.90
CA LEU A 269 30.09 -7.77 -5.99
C LEU A 269 29.60 -8.29 -7.34
N LEU A 270 29.63 -9.61 -7.57
CA LEU A 270 29.09 -10.22 -8.77
C LEU A 270 27.60 -9.92 -8.96
N ASP A 271 26.81 -9.99 -7.90
CA ASP A 271 25.40 -9.63 -7.96
C ASP A 271 25.21 -8.17 -8.37
N THR A 272 26.06 -7.26 -7.92
CA THR A 272 26.02 -5.84 -8.32
C THR A 272 26.28 -5.68 -9.83
N TYR A 273 27.32 -6.34 -10.35
CA TYR A 273 27.62 -6.31 -11.79
C TYR A 273 26.54 -6.97 -12.65
N ASN A 274 25.99 -8.10 -12.19
CA ASN A 274 24.96 -8.85 -12.90
C ASN A 274 23.64 -8.07 -12.99
N GLN A 275 23.37 -7.13 -12.08
CA GLN A 275 22.21 -6.23 -12.15
C GLN A 275 22.30 -5.22 -13.28
N CYS A 276 23.51 -4.87 -13.74
CA CYS A 276 23.70 -3.91 -14.83
C CYS A 276 23.09 -4.39 -16.14
N ILE A 277 23.05 -5.70 -16.40
CA ILE A 277 22.50 -6.27 -17.64
C ILE A 277 20.98 -6.03 -17.75
N PRO A 278 20.13 -6.54 -16.83
CA PRO A 278 18.70 -6.25 -16.87
C PRO A 278 18.42 -4.76 -16.64
N GLY A 279 19.24 -4.06 -15.85
CA GLY A 279 19.12 -2.61 -15.65
C GLY A 279 19.31 -1.80 -16.94
N ALA A 280 20.35 -2.09 -17.72
CA ALA A 280 20.61 -1.43 -19.00
C ALA A 280 19.51 -1.73 -20.03
N ALA A 281 19.03 -2.97 -20.09
CA ALA A 281 17.92 -3.35 -20.96
C ALA A 281 16.63 -2.60 -20.59
N ALA A 282 16.34 -2.44 -19.29
CA ALA A 282 15.21 -1.65 -18.83
C ALA A 282 15.33 -0.17 -19.21
N LEU A 283 16.52 0.41 -19.02
CA LEU A 283 16.82 1.81 -19.35
C LEU A 283 16.66 2.08 -20.85
N ILE A 284 17.24 1.24 -21.70
CA ILE A 284 17.12 1.36 -23.17
C ILE A 284 15.65 1.29 -23.58
N THR A 285 14.88 0.37 -23.00
CA THR A 285 13.43 0.26 -23.28
C THR A 285 12.69 1.53 -22.86
N ALA A 286 12.97 2.07 -21.67
CA ALA A 286 12.36 3.31 -21.19
C ALA A 286 12.70 4.51 -22.07
N LEU A 287 13.95 4.59 -22.54
CA LEU A 287 14.40 5.63 -23.46
C LEU A 287 13.70 5.54 -24.81
N ILE A 288 13.53 4.33 -25.36
CA ILE A 288 12.77 4.12 -26.60
C ILE A 288 11.33 4.58 -26.41
N ILE A 289 10.69 4.23 -25.29
CA ILE A 289 9.33 4.68 -24.97
C ILE A 289 9.27 6.21 -24.92
N HIS A 290 10.18 6.85 -24.17
CA HIS A 290 10.26 8.30 -24.07
C HIS A 290 10.38 8.95 -25.47
N VAL A 291 11.34 8.51 -26.28
CA VAL A 291 11.55 9.03 -27.64
C VAL A 291 10.33 8.80 -28.53
N VAL A 292 9.66 7.66 -28.44
CA VAL A 292 8.44 7.42 -29.22
C VAL A 292 7.34 8.41 -28.83
N PHE A 293 7.14 8.68 -27.54
CA PHE A 293 6.10 9.62 -27.11
C PHE A 293 6.41 11.08 -27.46
N THR A 294 7.68 11.49 -27.48
CA THR A 294 8.05 12.86 -27.92
C THR A 294 7.78 13.08 -29.41
N LEU A 295 7.66 12.01 -30.20
CA LEU A 295 7.24 12.06 -31.60
C LEU A 295 5.70 12.06 -31.78
N THR A 296 4.92 11.90 -30.71
CA THR A 296 3.46 11.94 -30.74
C THR A 296 2.92 13.32 -30.31
N PRO A 297 1.66 13.68 -30.63
CA PRO A 297 1.03 14.90 -30.13
C PRO A 297 0.90 14.98 -28.60
N TYR A 298 1.14 13.87 -27.91
CA TYR A 298 1.05 13.80 -26.45
C TYR A 298 2.34 14.24 -25.75
N GLY A 299 3.49 14.20 -26.42
CA GLY A 299 4.79 14.57 -25.85
C GLY A 299 5.40 13.53 -24.90
N ASP A 300 4.63 13.04 -23.93
CA ASP A 300 5.08 12.03 -22.96
C ASP A 300 3.98 11.00 -22.63
N PHE A 301 4.40 9.88 -22.02
CA PHE A 301 3.52 8.76 -21.68
C PHE A 301 2.38 9.18 -20.73
N GLN A 302 2.69 9.99 -19.73
CA GLN A 302 1.75 10.33 -18.66
C GLN A 302 0.67 11.30 -19.17
N ASN A 303 1.06 12.27 -19.98
CA ASN A 303 0.12 13.16 -20.67
C ASN A 303 -0.75 12.36 -21.66
N ALA A 304 -0.18 11.41 -22.41
CA ALA A 304 -0.96 10.55 -23.29
C ALA A 304 -2.07 9.80 -22.53
N VAL A 305 -1.72 9.17 -21.40
CA VAL A 305 -2.68 8.45 -20.55
C VAL A 305 -3.80 9.38 -20.10
N THR A 306 -3.48 10.54 -19.54
CA THR A 306 -4.51 11.46 -19.00
C THR A 306 -5.41 12.07 -20.07
N VAL A 307 -4.85 12.47 -21.23
CA VAL A 307 -5.62 13.03 -22.35
C VAL A 307 -6.56 11.99 -22.95
N LEU A 308 -6.06 10.78 -23.22
CA LEU A 308 -6.86 9.69 -23.80
C LEU A 308 -8.01 9.27 -22.89
N LEU A 309 -7.79 9.26 -21.58
CA LEU A 309 -8.82 8.92 -20.59
C LEU A 309 -9.84 10.06 -20.40
N ARG A 310 -9.43 11.32 -20.56
CA ARG A 310 -10.34 12.48 -20.45
C ARG A 310 -11.21 12.67 -21.69
N ALA A 311 -10.68 12.40 -22.89
CA ALA A 311 -11.37 12.64 -24.15
C ALA A 311 -12.83 12.11 -24.20
N PRO A 312 -13.16 10.87 -23.82
CA PRO A 312 -14.53 10.38 -23.85
C PRO A 312 -15.45 10.99 -22.76
N LEU A 313 -14.90 11.70 -21.78
CA LEU A 313 -15.68 12.30 -20.69
C LEU A 313 -16.20 13.69 -21.06
N THR A 314 -15.58 14.37 -22.04
CA THR A 314 -15.95 15.74 -22.45
C THR A 314 -17.31 15.83 -23.12
N VAL A 315 -17.81 14.70 -23.67
CA VAL A 315 -19.13 14.64 -24.34
C VAL A 315 -20.29 14.50 -23.36
N LEU A 316 -20.02 14.35 -22.06
CA LEU A 316 -21.05 14.22 -21.04
C LEU A 316 -21.70 15.57 -20.74
N GLY A 317 -23.02 15.56 -20.51
CA GLY A 317 -23.79 16.74 -20.15
C GLY A 317 -24.03 16.87 -18.64
N ALA A 318 -24.44 18.06 -18.20
CA ALA A 318 -24.82 18.33 -16.81
C ALA A 318 -26.19 17.74 -16.45
N ASN A 319 -26.26 16.41 -16.33
CA ASN A 319 -27.46 15.66 -15.97
C ASN A 319 -27.10 14.44 -15.12
N LEU A 320 -28.10 13.70 -14.64
CA LEU A 320 -27.90 12.55 -13.75
C LEU A 320 -26.95 11.50 -14.35
N PHE A 321 -27.10 11.19 -15.65
CA PHE A 321 -26.24 10.22 -16.33
C PHE A 321 -24.80 10.72 -16.46
N GLY A 322 -24.61 12.02 -16.77
CA GLY A 322 -23.30 12.64 -16.79
C GLY A 322 -22.61 12.60 -15.43
N GLN A 323 -23.34 12.93 -14.35
CA GLN A 323 -22.82 12.86 -12.98
C GLN A 323 -22.42 11.42 -12.59
N ILE A 324 -23.28 10.44 -12.87
CA ILE A 324 -22.99 9.02 -12.61
C ILE A 324 -21.79 8.56 -13.42
N ALA A 325 -21.74 8.90 -14.71
CA ALA A 325 -20.64 8.51 -15.59
C ALA A 325 -19.30 9.11 -15.16
N LEU A 326 -19.28 10.38 -14.73
CA LEU A 326 -18.07 11.02 -14.20
C LEU A 326 -17.65 10.43 -12.85
N SER A 327 -18.59 10.15 -11.95
CA SER A 327 -18.29 9.48 -10.68
C SER A 327 -17.73 8.07 -10.93
N LEU A 328 -18.36 7.31 -11.83
CA LEU A 328 -17.93 5.97 -12.19
C LEU A 328 -16.56 5.98 -12.87
N ALA A 329 -16.31 6.93 -13.78
CA ALA A 329 -15.00 7.12 -14.39
C ALA A 329 -13.94 7.41 -13.32
N SER A 330 -14.22 8.30 -12.37
CA SER A 330 -13.32 8.59 -11.25
C SER A 330 -13.01 7.33 -10.43
N GLY A 331 -14.03 6.54 -10.07
CA GLY A 331 -13.84 5.30 -9.33
C GLY A 331 -13.06 4.23 -10.10
N ILE A 332 -13.32 4.07 -11.40
CA ILE A 332 -12.57 3.13 -12.28
C ILE A 332 -11.10 3.54 -12.36
N LEU A 333 -10.83 4.84 -12.52
CA LEU A 333 -9.46 5.34 -12.56
C LEU A 333 -8.73 5.07 -11.24
N TRP A 334 -9.37 5.35 -10.10
CA TRP A 334 -8.85 5.01 -8.78
C TRP A 334 -8.59 3.51 -8.62
N PHE A 335 -9.46 2.66 -9.16
CA PHE A 335 -9.25 1.21 -9.15
C PHE A 335 -7.98 0.79 -9.89
N PHE A 336 -7.60 1.49 -10.97
CA PHE A 336 -6.33 1.26 -11.66
C PHE A 336 -5.15 2.03 -11.07
N GLY A 337 -5.34 2.76 -9.96
CA GLY A 337 -4.28 3.58 -9.36
C GLY A 337 -4.01 4.88 -10.11
N ILE A 338 -4.93 5.35 -10.94
CA ILE A 338 -4.92 6.70 -11.51
C ILE A 338 -5.77 7.58 -10.60
N HIS A 339 -5.30 8.77 -10.21
CA HIS A 339 -6.06 9.66 -9.35
C HIS A 339 -7.30 10.22 -10.08
N GLY A 340 -8.41 9.49 -10.05
CA GLY A 340 -9.60 9.75 -10.87
C GLY A 340 -10.18 11.15 -10.70
N GLY A 341 -10.09 11.70 -9.50
CA GLY A 341 -10.48 13.08 -9.22
C GLY A 341 -9.76 14.10 -10.10
N ASN A 342 -8.45 13.93 -10.35
CA ASN A 342 -7.66 14.91 -11.11
C ASN A 342 -7.99 14.85 -12.62
N VAL A 343 -8.33 13.66 -13.11
CA VAL A 343 -8.75 13.47 -14.51
C VAL A 343 -10.16 14.05 -14.74
N VAL A 344 -11.09 13.77 -13.82
CA VAL A 344 -12.51 14.10 -13.92
C VAL A 344 -12.84 15.54 -13.53
N MET A 345 -12.11 16.13 -12.57
CA MET A 345 -12.46 17.43 -11.97
C MET A 345 -12.60 18.56 -13.01
N PRO A 346 -11.74 18.71 -14.03
CA PRO A 346 -11.93 19.79 -15.01
C PRO A 346 -13.25 19.68 -15.80
N ILE A 347 -13.71 18.46 -16.07
CA ILE A 347 -15.02 18.22 -16.70
C ILE A 347 -16.14 18.53 -15.70
N TYR A 348 -15.95 18.12 -14.44
CA TYR A 348 -16.91 18.40 -13.38
C TYR A 348 -17.10 19.91 -13.16
N THR A 349 -16.01 20.68 -13.10
CA THR A 349 -16.04 22.15 -13.02
C THR A 349 -16.74 22.77 -14.21
N LEU A 350 -16.41 22.31 -15.44
CA LEU A 350 -17.02 22.81 -16.66
C LEU A 350 -18.55 22.61 -16.66
N LEU A 351 -19.04 21.46 -16.20
CA LEU A 351 -20.45 21.11 -16.27
C LEU A 351 -21.28 21.68 -15.12
N PHE A 352 -20.74 21.71 -13.90
CA PHE A 352 -21.56 21.88 -12.70
C PHE A 352 -21.30 23.17 -11.93
N THR A 353 -20.18 23.87 -12.12
CA THR A 353 -19.85 25.05 -11.29
C THR A 353 -20.89 26.16 -11.42
N ASN A 354 -21.40 26.45 -12.64
CA ASN A 354 -22.43 27.47 -12.78
C ASN A 354 -23.74 27.08 -12.06
N LEU A 355 -24.15 25.81 -12.18
CA LEU A 355 -25.35 25.29 -11.51
C LEU A 355 -25.22 25.34 -9.98
N GLN A 356 -24.02 25.07 -9.45
CA GLN A 356 -23.71 25.20 -8.02
C GLN A 356 -23.85 26.64 -7.54
N MET A 357 -23.35 27.60 -8.32
CA MET A 357 -23.44 29.03 -7.99
C MET A 357 -24.89 29.54 -8.02
N GLU A 358 -25.69 29.13 -9.01
CA GLU A 358 -27.10 29.49 -9.09
C GLU A 358 -27.90 28.96 -7.88
N ASN A 359 -27.63 27.74 -7.43
CA ASN A 359 -28.21 27.22 -6.19
C ASN A 359 -27.73 27.98 -4.94
N LEU A 360 -26.45 28.31 -4.86
CA LEU A 360 -25.87 29.04 -3.72
C LEU A 360 -26.51 30.43 -3.59
N LEU A 361 -26.67 31.15 -4.70
CA LEU A 361 -27.34 32.45 -4.72
C LEU A 361 -28.81 32.34 -4.32
N ALA A 362 -29.53 31.33 -4.83
CA ALA A 362 -30.92 31.08 -4.41
C ALA A 362 -31.01 30.80 -2.90
N PHE A 363 -30.12 29.96 -2.38
CA PHE A 363 -30.05 29.62 -0.95
C PHE A 363 -29.80 30.86 -0.07
N GLN A 364 -28.83 31.69 -0.44
CA GLN A 364 -28.49 32.92 0.30
C GLN A 364 -29.64 33.93 0.34
N ASN A 365 -30.50 33.94 -0.67
CA ASN A 365 -31.67 34.82 -0.75
C ASN A 365 -32.96 34.17 -0.22
N GLY A 366 -32.89 32.95 0.34
CA GLY A 366 -34.07 32.22 0.83
C GLY A 366 -35.05 31.81 -0.29
N LEU A 367 -34.58 31.68 -1.53
CA LEU A 367 -35.37 31.33 -2.70
C LEU A 367 -35.34 29.81 -2.95
N PRO A 368 -36.33 29.26 -3.70
CA PRO A 368 -36.29 27.88 -4.14
C PRO A 368 -35.03 27.56 -4.96
N LEU A 369 -34.41 26.41 -4.66
CA LEU A 369 -33.16 25.98 -5.29
C LEU A 369 -33.42 25.44 -6.71
N PRO A 370 -32.93 26.11 -7.77
CA PRO A 370 -33.34 25.83 -9.15
C PRO A 370 -32.83 24.50 -9.70
N HIS A 371 -31.66 24.03 -9.29
CA HIS A 371 -31.00 22.86 -9.89
C HIS A 371 -30.96 21.67 -8.96
N ARG A 372 -31.46 20.53 -9.44
CA ARG A 372 -31.38 19.26 -8.70
C ARG A 372 -30.01 18.60 -8.87
N ILE A 373 -29.49 18.60 -10.09
CA ILE A 373 -28.21 17.99 -10.44
C ILE A 373 -27.15 19.09 -10.55
N ILE A 374 -26.25 19.13 -9.57
CA ILE A 374 -25.13 20.08 -9.54
C ILE A 374 -23.78 19.39 -9.34
N GLY A 375 -23.71 18.10 -9.69
CA GLY A 375 -22.54 17.25 -9.51
C GLY A 375 -22.50 16.54 -8.16
N TYR A 376 -23.08 17.12 -7.11
CA TYR A 376 -23.01 16.59 -5.75
C TYR A 376 -24.17 15.66 -5.39
N THR A 377 -23.93 14.79 -4.41
CA THR A 377 -24.90 13.83 -3.86
C THR A 377 -24.92 13.91 -2.34
N LEU A 378 -25.82 13.18 -1.67
CA LEU A 378 -25.69 12.92 -0.24
C LEU A 378 -24.34 12.27 0.05
N SER A 379 -23.60 12.87 0.97
CA SER A 379 -22.31 12.34 1.42
C SER A 379 -22.54 11.12 2.30
N ILE A 380 -21.92 10.00 1.95
CA ILE A 380 -21.83 8.79 2.77
C ILE A 380 -20.42 8.66 3.39
N GLY A 381 -19.69 9.78 3.44
CA GLY A 381 -18.23 9.78 3.45
C GLY A 381 -17.70 9.55 2.05
N ASN A 382 -16.42 9.81 1.83
CA ASN A 382 -15.77 9.37 0.61
C ASN A 382 -15.82 7.82 0.51
N GLY A 383 -15.43 7.28 -0.65
CA GLY A 383 -15.63 5.87 -1.00
C GLY A 383 -15.09 4.85 0.02
N SER A 384 -14.19 5.24 0.93
CA SER A 384 -13.65 4.35 1.96
C SER A 384 -14.52 4.18 3.21
N LEU A 385 -15.27 5.20 3.65
CA LEU A 385 -15.94 5.17 4.97
C LEU A 385 -16.96 4.03 5.11
N PRO A 386 -17.86 3.77 4.14
CA PRO A 386 -18.79 2.65 4.24
C PRO A 386 -18.07 1.30 4.35
N LEU A 387 -16.95 1.14 3.64
CA LEU A 387 -16.15 -0.08 3.69
C LEU A 387 -15.43 -0.22 5.04
N VAL A 388 -14.84 0.85 5.56
CA VAL A 388 -14.18 0.87 6.89
C VAL A 388 -15.17 0.51 7.99
N LEU A 389 -16.38 1.10 7.98
CA LEU A 389 -17.43 0.75 8.92
C LEU A 389 -17.86 -0.72 8.79
N CYS A 390 -18.02 -1.20 7.56
CA CYS A 390 -18.35 -2.60 7.31
C CYS A 390 -17.27 -3.55 7.85
N MET A 391 -15.99 -3.23 7.64
CA MET A 391 -14.87 -4.00 8.19
C MET A 391 -14.86 -3.94 9.74
N LEU A 392 -15.06 -2.77 10.36
CA LEU A 392 -15.11 -2.67 11.83
C LEU A 392 -16.21 -3.51 12.47
N ILE A 393 -17.38 -3.57 11.83
CA ILE A 393 -18.55 -4.27 12.34
C ILE A 393 -18.43 -5.78 12.11
N PHE A 394 -18.01 -6.21 10.92
CA PHE A 394 -18.14 -7.59 10.47
C PHE A 394 -16.84 -8.36 10.30
N ALA A 395 -15.70 -7.70 10.08
CA ALA A 395 -14.42 -8.38 9.89
C ALA A 395 -13.89 -8.96 11.20
N ARG A 396 -13.29 -10.15 11.11
CA ARG A 396 -12.65 -10.84 12.23
C ARG A 396 -11.13 -10.99 12.07
N SER A 397 -10.58 -10.89 10.84
CA SER A 397 -9.12 -10.94 10.67
C SER A 397 -8.44 -9.82 11.45
N ARG A 398 -7.25 -10.13 12.01
CA ARG A 398 -6.47 -9.16 12.77
C ARG A 398 -6.03 -8.01 11.88
N SER A 399 -5.65 -8.31 10.64
CA SER A 399 -5.22 -7.34 9.64
C SER A 399 -6.30 -6.31 9.33
N ASN A 400 -7.49 -6.74 8.87
CA ASN A 400 -8.56 -5.80 8.52
C ASN A 400 -9.00 -4.97 9.73
N ARG A 401 -9.14 -5.57 10.92
CA ARG A 401 -9.56 -4.83 12.12
C ARG A 401 -8.54 -3.75 12.51
N THR A 402 -7.25 -4.04 12.36
CA THR A 402 -6.19 -3.07 12.67
C THR A 402 -6.23 -1.90 11.68
N ILE A 403 -6.28 -2.19 10.38
CA ILE A 403 -6.38 -1.17 9.32
C ILE A 403 -7.66 -0.32 9.51
N SER A 404 -8.78 -0.95 9.85
CA SER A 404 -10.05 -0.23 9.98
C SER A 404 -10.05 0.74 11.15
N LYS A 405 -9.44 0.36 12.27
CA LYS A 405 -9.34 1.23 13.45
C LYS A 405 -8.48 2.46 13.15
N THR A 406 -7.39 2.30 12.41
CA THR A 406 -6.49 3.40 12.06
C THR A 406 -7.03 4.27 10.93
N ALA A 407 -7.79 3.70 9.99
CA ALA A 407 -8.38 4.43 8.87
C ALA A 407 -9.68 5.18 9.22
N LEU A 408 -10.40 4.81 10.28
CA LEU A 408 -11.72 5.38 10.61
C LEU A 408 -11.73 6.91 10.71
N ILE A 409 -10.80 7.48 11.47
CA ILE A 409 -10.74 8.93 11.67
C ILE A 409 -10.38 9.64 10.35
N PRO A 410 -9.30 9.28 9.63
CA PRO A 410 -9.04 9.83 8.30
C PRO A 410 -10.24 9.74 7.34
N SER A 411 -10.88 8.59 7.24
CA SER A 411 -12.04 8.36 6.36
C SER A 411 -13.25 9.23 6.70
N LEU A 412 -13.47 9.54 7.99
CA LEU A 412 -14.54 10.47 8.40
C LEU A 412 -14.32 11.87 7.83
N PHE A 413 -13.08 12.30 7.64
CA PHE A 413 -12.72 13.62 7.14
C PHE A 413 -12.36 13.62 5.65
N GLY A 414 -12.69 12.54 4.93
CA GLY A 414 -12.46 12.44 3.48
C GLY A 414 -10.99 12.19 3.11
N VAL A 415 -10.19 11.66 4.04
CA VAL A 415 -8.82 11.18 3.77
C VAL A 415 -8.87 9.66 3.63
N ASP A 416 -8.95 9.17 2.40
CA ASP A 416 -9.25 7.77 2.07
C ASP A 416 -8.01 6.88 1.93
N GLU A 417 -6.83 7.48 1.77
CA GLU A 417 -5.58 6.79 1.48
C GLU A 417 -5.26 5.66 2.47
N PRO A 418 -5.42 5.85 3.79
CA PRO A 418 -5.24 4.78 4.76
C PRO A 418 -6.05 3.51 4.47
N ALA A 419 -7.26 3.66 3.95
CA ALA A 419 -8.13 2.54 3.60
C ALA A 419 -7.78 1.97 2.21
N TYR A 420 -7.63 2.84 1.20
CA TYR A 420 -7.35 2.41 -0.18
C TYR A 420 -6.08 1.59 -0.28
N TYR A 421 -5.02 2.03 0.39
CA TYR A 421 -3.73 1.34 0.37
C TYR A 421 -3.63 0.29 1.49
N GLY A 422 -4.34 0.48 2.61
CA GLY A 422 -4.34 -0.48 3.72
C GLY A 422 -5.04 -1.79 3.38
N TYR A 423 -6.22 -1.76 2.73
CA TYR A 423 -6.96 -2.96 2.30
C TYR A 423 -6.54 -3.51 0.93
N PRO A 424 -5.36 -3.11 0.43
CA PRO A 424 -5.07 -2.92 -1.02
C PRO A 424 -6.29 -2.98 -1.93
N MET A 425 -7.04 -1.88 -2.00
CA MET A 425 -8.24 -1.77 -2.84
C MET A 425 -7.91 -1.60 -4.32
N ILE A 426 -6.77 -0.98 -4.61
CA ILE A 426 -6.28 -0.76 -5.97
C ILE A 426 -6.07 -2.10 -6.67
N MET A 427 -6.71 -2.26 -7.82
CA MET A 427 -6.70 -3.42 -8.70
C MET A 427 -7.10 -4.74 -8.01
N ASN A 428 -7.83 -4.66 -6.89
CA ASN A 428 -8.37 -5.82 -6.20
C ASN A 428 -9.84 -6.03 -6.57
N PRO A 429 -10.19 -7.04 -7.40
CA PRO A 429 -11.53 -7.21 -7.96
C PRO A 429 -12.65 -7.34 -6.92
N VAL A 430 -12.34 -7.77 -5.69
CA VAL A 430 -13.32 -7.84 -4.61
C VAL A 430 -13.97 -6.48 -4.37
N PHE A 431 -13.19 -5.40 -4.44
CA PHE A 431 -13.66 -4.06 -4.13
C PHE A 431 -14.25 -3.34 -5.34
N LEU A 432 -14.09 -3.85 -6.56
CA LEU A 432 -14.62 -3.21 -7.77
C LEU A 432 -16.13 -2.97 -7.67
N VAL A 433 -16.91 -3.97 -7.26
CA VAL A 433 -18.36 -3.83 -7.16
C VAL A 433 -18.78 -2.90 -6.00
N PRO A 434 -18.41 -3.16 -4.75
CA PRO A 434 -18.97 -2.41 -3.63
C PRO A 434 -18.36 -1.00 -3.49
N TRP A 435 -17.09 -0.80 -3.88
CA TRP A 435 -16.44 0.50 -3.85
C TRP A 435 -16.69 1.27 -5.15
N VAL A 436 -16.26 0.78 -6.32
CA VAL A 436 -16.38 1.57 -7.56
C VAL A 436 -17.83 1.71 -8.00
N LEU A 437 -18.53 0.60 -8.23
CA LEU A 437 -19.92 0.68 -8.73
C LEU A 437 -20.87 1.18 -7.64
N GLY A 438 -20.74 0.65 -6.43
CA GLY A 438 -21.60 0.99 -5.29
C GLY A 438 -21.54 2.47 -4.94
N THR A 439 -20.34 3.03 -4.74
CA THR A 439 -20.20 4.44 -4.29
C THR A 439 -20.52 5.45 -5.39
N SER A 440 -20.47 5.06 -6.67
CA SER A 440 -20.88 5.92 -7.78
C SER A 440 -22.39 5.90 -8.03
N LEU A 441 -23.02 4.72 -7.98
CA LEU A 441 -24.42 4.54 -8.34
C LEU A 441 -25.36 4.86 -7.19
N ILE A 442 -25.12 4.30 -6.01
CA ILE A 442 -26.10 4.31 -4.92
C ILE A 442 -26.34 5.71 -4.36
N PRO A 443 -25.30 6.54 -4.05
CA PRO A 443 -25.52 7.92 -3.62
C PRO A 443 -26.16 8.77 -4.70
N SER A 444 -25.75 8.61 -5.97
CA SER A 444 -26.28 9.40 -7.09
C SER A 444 -27.76 9.13 -7.33
N ILE A 445 -28.14 7.85 -7.46
CA ILE A 445 -29.53 7.45 -7.69
C ILE A 445 -30.36 7.71 -6.43
N GLY A 446 -29.85 7.36 -5.24
CA GLY A 446 -30.54 7.56 -3.98
C GLY A 446 -30.86 9.03 -3.70
N THR A 447 -29.89 9.92 -3.88
CA THR A 447 -30.10 11.36 -3.71
C THR A 447 -31.15 11.88 -4.69
N TYR A 448 -31.04 11.50 -5.96
CA TYR A 448 -31.98 11.92 -6.99
C TYR A 448 -33.42 11.44 -6.69
N LEU A 449 -33.57 10.18 -6.29
CA LEU A 449 -34.87 9.60 -5.92
C LEU A 449 -35.49 10.34 -4.72
N LEU A 450 -34.70 10.63 -3.69
CA LEU A 450 -35.19 11.38 -2.53
C LEU A 450 -35.64 12.80 -2.89
N GLN A 451 -34.96 13.44 -3.83
CA GLN A 451 -35.31 14.77 -4.32
C GLN A 451 -36.59 14.79 -5.16
N ILE A 452 -36.80 13.80 -6.03
CA ILE A 452 -38.05 13.73 -6.81
C ILE A 452 -39.25 13.35 -5.93
N LEU A 453 -39.03 12.61 -4.85
CA LEU A 453 -40.06 12.25 -3.87
C LEU A 453 -40.37 13.38 -2.88
N GLY A 454 -39.63 14.49 -2.92
CA GLY A 454 -39.79 15.61 -1.97
C GLY A 454 -39.30 15.30 -0.55
N LEU A 455 -38.55 14.21 -0.37
CA LEU A 455 -38.00 13.77 0.93
C LEU A 455 -36.66 14.42 1.25
N LEU A 456 -36.01 15.03 0.26
CA LEU A 456 -34.75 15.74 0.37
C LEU A 456 -34.80 17.01 -0.50
N PRO A 457 -34.38 18.18 0.01
CA PRO A 457 -34.27 19.38 -0.82
C PRO A 457 -33.15 19.21 -1.88
N ASN A 458 -33.13 20.10 -2.87
CA ASN A 458 -31.98 20.22 -3.75
C ASN A 458 -30.74 20.67 -2.96
N HIS A 459 -29.55 20.42 -3.50
CA HIS A 459 -28.31 20.77 -2.82
C HIS A 459 -28.14 22.30 -2.80
N SER A 460 -27.86 22.89 -1.63
CA SER A 460 -27.80 24.35 -1.46
C SER A 460 -26.73 25.07 -2.28
N GLY A 461 -25.72 24.35 -2.76
CA GLY A 461 -24.56 24.89 -3.48
C GLY A 461 -23.39 25.23 -2.55
N VAL A 462 -23.59 25.12 -1.23
CA VAL A 462 -22.53 25.23 -0.23
C VAL A 462 -21.52 24.10 -0.42
N LEU A 463 -20.23 24.44 -0.51
CA LEU A 463 -19.15 23.47 -0.59
C LEU A 463 -18.52 23.25 0.78
N THR A 464 -18.34 21.99 1.17
CA THR A 464 -17.62 21.61 2.39
C THR A 464 -16.54 20.60 2.07
N GLN A 465 -15.38 20.73 2.69
CA GLN A 465 -14.27 19.78 2.61
C GLN A 465 -13.74 19.50 4.02
N PHE A 466 -13.09 18.35 4.19
CA PHE A 466 -12.48 17.94 5.46
C PHE A 466 -13.42 18.01 6.66
N VAL A 467 -14.71 17.69 6.49
CA VAL A 467 -15.68 17.55 7.58
C VAL A 467 -16.36 16.19 7.53
N PRO A 468 -16.84 15.68 8.68
CA PRO A 468 -17.66 14.48 8.71
C PRO A 468 -18.88 14.56 7.77
N PRO A 469 -19.30 13.43 7.15
CA PRO A 469 -20.35 13.44 6.14
C PRO A 469 -21.71 13.93 6.67
N PHE A 470 -22.00 13.71 7.95
CA PHE A 470 -23.21 14.24 8.57
C PHE A 470 -23.18 15.77 8.69
N VAL A 471 -22.00 16.38 8.87
CA VAL A 471 -21.84 17.84 8.87
C VAL A 471 -22.04 18.38 7.45
N THR A 472 -21.40 17.76 6.44
CA THR A 472 -21.65 18.10 5.03
C THR A 472 -23.14 18.03 4.70
N ASN A 473 -23.80 16.92 5.02
CA ASN A 473 -25.20 16.77 4.68
C ASN A 473 -26.10 17.78 5.41
N PHE A 474 -25.76 18.15 6.64
CA PHE A 474 -26.46 19.20 7.37
C PHE A 474 -26.31 20.56 6.70
N THR A 475 -25.09 20.95 6.32
CA THR A 475 -24.85 22.28 5.72
C THR A 475 -25.46 22.41 4.32
N VAL A 476 -25.61 21.29 3.59
CA VAL A 476 -26.09 21.32 2.21
C VAL A 476 -27.57 20.99 2.02
N TYR A 477 -28.16 20.17 2.91
CA TYR A 477 -29.55 19.70 2.82
C TYR A 477 -30.34 19.83 4.14
N GLY A 478 -29.73 20.36 5.21
CA GLY A 478 -30.33 20.44 6.54
C GLY A 478 -30.52 19.07 7.21
N TRP A 479 -31.45 18.99 8.17
CA TRP A 479 -31.71 17.77 8.94
C TRP A 479 -32.16 16.57 8.10
N ALA A 480 -32.89 16.82 7.00
CA ALA A 480 -33.26 15.76 6.05
C ALA A 480 -32.01 15.10 5.44
N GLY A 481 -30.97 15.89 5.14
CA GLY A 481 -29.69 15.38 4.67
C GLY A 481 -28.99 14.50 5.68
N VAL A 482 -28.97 14.89 6.94
CA VAL A 482 -28.35 14.09 8.01
C VAL A 482 -29.03 12.72 8.09
N PHE A 483 -30.36 12.70 8.17
CA PHE A 483 -31.14 11.47 8.28
C PHE A 483 -30.92 10.56 7.06
N TRP A 484 -31.14 11.05 5.85
CA TRP A 484 -31.00 10.24 4.64
C TRP A 484 -29.55 9.87 4.34
N GLY A 485 -28.59 10.70 4.73
CA GLY A 485 -27.17 10.39 4.67
C GLY A 485 -26.82 9.17 5.51
N PHE A 486 -27.32 9.07 6.75
CA PHE A 486 -27.14 7.87 7.58
C PHE A 486 -27.85 6.64 6.99
N VAL A 487 -29.04 6.80 6.41
CA VAL A 487 -29.74 5.70 5.73
C VAL A 487 -28.93 5.18 4.55
N LEU A 488 -28.44 6.06 3.66
CA LEU A 488 -27.62 5.66 2.52
C LEU A 488 -26.28 5.06 2.95
N LEU A 489 -25.65 5.59 4.00
CA LEU A 489 -24.45 5.01 4.59
C LEU A 489 -24.70 3.59 5.08
N ALA A 490 -25.80 3.34 5.78
CA ALA A 490 -26.18 2.01 6.25
C ALA A 490 -26.43 1.05 5.08
N VAL A 491 -27.13 1.50 4.03
CA VAL A 491 -27.32 0.72 2.80
C VAL A 491 -25.98 0.35 2.19
N MET A 492 -25.04 1.31 2.10
CA MET A 492 -23.72 1.06 1.55
C MET A 492 -22.87 0.12 2.41
N VAL A 493 -22.95 0.20 3.74
CA VAL A 493 -22.33 -0.79 4.64
C VAL A 493 -22.86 -2.20 4.34
N MET A 494 -24.18 -2.36 4.14
CA MET A 494 -24.78 -3.64 3.82
C MET A 494 -24.42 -4.16 2.43
N ILE A 495 -24.26 -3.27 1.44
CA ILE A 495 -23.76 -3.64 0.10
C ILE A 495 -22.31 -4.11 0.17
N ASN A 496 -21.48 -3.51 1.04
CA ASN A 496 -20.09 -3.93 1.26
C ASN A 496 -20.00 -5.30 1.95
N TYR A 497 -20.95 -5.66 2.82
CA TYR A 497 -20.92 -6.86 3.65
C TYR A 497 -20.52 -8.17 2.95
N PRO A 498 -21.17 -8.60 1.84
CA PRO A 498 -20.81 -9.87 1.19
C PRO A 498 -19.36 -9.90 0.69
N PHE A 499 -18.85 -8.77 0.19
CA PHE A 499 -17.50 -8.65 -0.33
C PHE A 499 -16.46 -8.59 0.80
N VAL A 500 -16.77 -7.85 1.87
CA VAL A 500 -15.97 -7.84 3.10
C VAL A 500 -15.84 -9.24 3.66
N LYS A 501 -16.95 -9.98 3.76
CA LYS A 501 -16.95 -11.36 4.26
C LYS A 501 -16.09 -12.29 3.39
N LEU A 502 -16.13 -12.12 2.07
CA LEU A 502 -15.32 -12.89 1.12
C LEU A 502 -13.82 -12.62 1.34
N TYR A 503 -13.43 -11.35 1.38
CA TYR A 503 -12.04 -10.94 1.56
C TYR A 503 -11.49 -11.29 2.94
N ASP A 504 -12.28 -11.05 3.98
CA ASP A 504 -11.87 -11.30 5.36
C ASP A 504 -11.65 -12.79 5.64
N ARG A 505 -12.47 -13.68 5.04
CA ARG A 505 -12.25 -15.13 5.10
C ARG A 505 -10.94 -15.56 4.47
N LYS A 506 -10.51 -14.89 3.38
CA LYS A 506 -9.22 -15.16 2.76
C LYS A 506 -8.08 -14.80 3.72
N LEU A 507 -8.13 -13.60 4.30
CA LEU A 507 -7.10 -13.16 5.25
C LEU A 507 -7.07 -14.01 6.52
N GLN A 508 -8.21 -14.44 7.04
CA GLN A 508 -8.24 -15.34 8.21
C GLN A 508 -7.54 -16.67 7.93
N LYS A 509 -7.67 -17.22 6.72
CA LYS A 509 -6.97 -18.45 6.33
C LYS A 509 -5.46 -18.21 6.26
N GLU A 510 -5.04 -17.11 5.63
CA GLU A 510 -3.62 -16.71 5.60
C GLU A 510 -3.07 -16.53 7.02
N GLU A 511 -3.81 -15.86 7.92
CA GLU A 511 -3.43 -15.68 9.34
C GLU A 511 -3.35 -17.01 10.12
N GLN A 512 -4.19 -17.99 9.78
CA GLN A 512 -4.18 -19.33 10.39
C GLN A 512 -3.04 -20.21 9.87
N GLU A 513 -2.65 -20.04 8.61
CA GLU A 513 -1.50 -20.76 8.03
C GLU A 513 -0.16 -20.20 8.55
N GLU A 514 -0.15 -18.94 9.00
CA GLU A 514 1.01 -18.27 9.62
C GLU A 514 1.10 -18.45 11.16
N SER A 515 0.04 -18.94 11.82
CA SER A 515 -0.04 -19.16 13.28
C SER A 515 0.21 -20.61 13.63
#